data_AF-A0A7C7PXA4-F1
#
_entry.id   AF-A0A7C7PXA4-F1
#
_cell.length_a   1.000
_cell.length_b   1.000
_cell.length_c   1.000
_cell.angle_alpha   90.00
_cell.angle_beta   90.00
_cell.angle_gamma   90.00
#
_symmetry.space_group_name_H-M   'P 1'
#
loop_
_entity.id
_entity.type
_entity.pdbx_description
1 polymer ?
#
loop_
_entity_poly.entity_id
_entity_poly.type
_entity_poly.pdbx_seq_one_letter_code
_entity_poly.pdbx_strand_id
1 'polypeptide(L)'
;MAQRDTADKGELFIRRATHLNFSFIAATSMLYLGSAALYGFFSLPASPKLVLYMYAFTILITAVSLSASFFIRKRYMPVRTEGRYWSYTAVRRYFWSYVILSAPFGLSFLFYLLVGNFSVLTLGYILSLCGLILFRPKKGDIV
;
A
#
# COMPACT_ATOMS: atom_id res chain seq x y z
N MET A 1 14.85 -19.42 33.86
CA MET A 1 14.02 -19.72 32.67
C MET A 1 12.64 -19.15 32.93
N ALA A 2 12.36 -17.94 32.44
CA ALA A 2 11.16 -17.19 32.82
C ALA A 2 10.34 -16.82 31.58
N GLN A 3 9.04 -16.96 31.76
CA GLN A 3 7.88 -16.86 30.87
C GLN A 3 7.68 -15.44 30.28
N ARG A 4 8.74 -14.82 29.74
CA ARG A 4 8.73 -13.48 29.12
C ARG A 4 8.30 -13.47 27.63
N ASP A 5 7.92 -14.60 27.07
CA ASP A 5 8.31 -14.92 25.70
C ASP A 5 7.19 -14.86 24.64
N THR A 6 5.95 -14.48 24.99
CA THR A 6 4.81 -14.41 24.04
C THR A 6 4.23 -13.00 23.87
N ALA A 7 3.97 -12.28 24.96
CA ALA A 7 3.48 -10.90 24.91
C ALA A 7 4.49 -9.95 24.23
N ASP A 8 5.79 -10.13 24.52
CA ASP A 8 6.89 -9.35 23.94
C ASP A 8 7.04 -9.63 22.42
N LYS A 9 6.82 -10.88 21.99
CA LYS A 9 6.91 -11.26 20.56
C LYS A 9 5.77 -10.66 19.73
N GLY A 10 4.56 -10.58 20.28
CA GLY A 10 3.42 -9.93 19.63
C GLY A 10 3.64 -8.43 19.46
N GLU A 11 4.13 -7.76 20.50
CA GLU A 11 4.44 -6.32 20.46
C GLU A 11 5.57 -6.01 19.48
N LEU A 12 6.65 -6.78 19.51
CA LEU A 12 7.77 -6.66 18.58
C LEU A 12 7.33 -6.91 17.13
N PHE A 13 6.41 -7.85 16.89
CA PHE A 13 5.82 -8.04 15.56
C PHE A 13 5.02 -6.81 15.11
N ILE A 14 4.12 -6.28 15.95
CA ILE A 14 3.30 -5.11 15.59
C ILE A 14 4.20 -3.92 15.25
N ARG A 15 5.28 -3.73 16.01
CA ARG A 15 6.28 -2.70 15.73
C ARG A 15 6.92 -2.91 14.35
N ARG A 16 7.33 -4.14 14.02
CA ARG A 16 7.92 -4.47 12.70
C ARG A 16 6.92 -4.29 11.55
N ALA A 17 5.68 -4.75 11.71
CA ALA A 17 4.62 -4.56 10.72
C ALA A 17 4.32 -3.07 10.51
N THR A 18 4.42 -2.26 11.57
CA THR A 18 4.24 -0.82 11.50
C THR A 18 5.38 -0.15 10.73
N HIS A 19 6.63 -0.55 10.99
CA HIS A 19 7.78 -0.10 10.19
C HIS A 19 7.65 -0.49 8.71
N LEU A 20 7.10 -1.67 8.42
CA LEU A 20 6.81 -2.09 7.05
C LEU A 20 5.77 -1.16 6.40
N ASN A 21 4.66 -0.86 7.07
CA ASN A 21 3.65 0.08 6.57
C ASN A 21 4.26 1.46 6.28
N PHE A 22 5.05 2.00 7.22
CA PHE A 22 5.76 3.26 7.02
C PHE A 22 6.76 3.21 5.86
N SER A 23 7.42 2.08 5.63
CA SER A 23 8.35 1.91 4.50
C SER A 23 7.61 2.01 3.16
N PHE A 24 6.41 1.43 3.05
CA PHE A 24 5.57 1.57 1.85
C PHE A 24 5.11 3.02 1.64
N ILE A 25 4.64 3.68 2.71
CA ILE A 25 4.26 5.10 2.64
C ILE A 25 5.46 5.92 2.18
N ALA A 26 6.62 5.77 2.83
CA ALA A 26 7.83 6.51 2.48
C ALA A 26 8.27 6.25 1.03
N ALA A 27 8.26 4.99 0.58
CA ALA A 27 8.61 4.64 -0.80
C ALA A 27 7.67 5.30 -1.82
N THR A 28 6.36 5.22 -1.62
CA THR A 28 5.38 5.88 -2.50
C THR A 28 5.53 7.41 -2.49
N SER A 29 5.75 8.01 -1.32
CA SER A 29 5.98 9.46 -1.19
C SER A 29 7.28 9.90 -1.87
N MET A 30 8.38 9.16 -1.72
CA MET A 30 9.65 9.47 -2.38
C MET A 30 9.52 9.40 -3.90
N LEU A 31 8.86 8.38 -4.43
CA LEU A 31 8.61 8.25 -5.88
C LEU A 31 7.72 9.38 -6.39
N TYR A 32 6.67 9.75 -5.65
CA TYR A 32 5.81 10.88 -5.99
C TYR A 32 6.56 12.21 -6.02
N LEU A 33 7.37 12.49 -4.98
CA LEU A 33 8.18 13.71 -4.92
C LEU A 33 9.24 13.76 -6.03
N GLY A 34 9.90 12.62 -6.32
CA GLY A 34 10.81 12.51 -7.45
C GLY A 34 10.13 12.81 -8.79
N SER A 35 8.91 12.29 -8.98
CA SER A 35 8.10 12.60 -10.16
C SER A 35 7.70 14.08 -10.22
N ALA A 36 7.34 14.69 -9.09
CA ALA A 36 7.01 16.11 -9.04
C ALA A 36 8.20 16.98 -9.45
N ALA A 37 9.41 16.65 -8.99
CA ALA A 37 10.64 17.36 -9.38
C ALA A 37 10.95 17.21 -10.89
N LEU A 38 10.62 16.06 -11.48
CA LEU A 38 10.88 15.77 -12.90
C LEU A 38 9.78 16.26 -13.85
N TYR A 39 8.60 16.66 -13.34
CA TYR A 39 7.44 17.00 -14.15
C TYR A 39 7.70 18.12 -15.17
N GLY A 40 8.50 19.13 -14.79
CA GLY A 40 8.86 20.24 -15.68
C GLY A 40 9.61 19.82 -16.95
N PHE A 41 10.19 18.61 -16.98
CA PHE A 41 11.01 18.14 -18.09
C PHE A 41 10.26 17.21 -19.07
N PHE A 42 9.13 16.60 -18.67
CA PHE A 42 8.53 15.48 -19.40
C PHE A 42 7.00 15.59 -19.59
N SER A 43 6.44 16.78 -19.83
CA SER A 43 4.99 16.91 -20.09
C SER A 43 4.65 16.68 -21.57
N LEU A 44 4.01 15.56 -21.90
CA LEU A 44 3.42 15.33 -23.22
C LEU A 44 1.93 15.75 -23.21
N PRO A 45 1.44 16.37 -24.30
CA PRO A 45 0.03 16.73 -24.39
C PRO A 45 -0.83 15.47 -24.52
N ALA A 46 -1.54 15.13 -23.44
CA ALA A 46 -2.51 14.04 -23.42
C ALA A 46 -3.89 14.52 -23.90
N SER A 47 -4.59 13.69 -24.67
CA SER A 47 -6.00 13.96 -24.97
C SER A 47 -6.83 13.98 -23.68
N PRO A 48 -7.74 14.95 -23.48
CA PRO A 48 -8.59 15.03 -22.29
C PRO A 48 -9.41 13.75 -22.06
N LYS A 49 -9.83 13.07 -23.14
CA LYS A 49 -10.58 11.80 -23.06
C LYS A 49 -9.72 10.69 -22.43
N LEU A 50 -8.44 10.62 -22.81
CA LEU A 50 -7.51 9.63 -22.26
C LEU A 50 -7.29 9.86 -20.76
N VAL A 51 -7.09 11.12 -20.36
CA VAL A 51 -6.94 11.50 -18.94
C VAL A 51 -8.19 11.11 -18.13
N LEU A 52 -9.38 11.35 -18.68
CA LEU A 52 -10.64 10.96 -18.05
C LEU A 52 -10.76 9.43 -17.87
N TYR A 53 -10.43 8.64 -18.90
CA TYR A 53 -10.43 7.18 -18.79
C TYR A 53 -9.43 6.69 -17.75
N MET A 54 -8.24 7.30 -17.68
CA MET A 54 -7.25 6.95 -16.66
C MET A 54 -7.71 7.29 -15.25
N TYR A 55 -8.43 8.40 -15.04
CA TYR A 55 -9.04 8.67 -13.74
C TYR A 55 -10.07 7.62 -13.35
N ALA A 56 -11.01 7.31 -14.24
CA ALA A 56 -12.02 6.29 -13.99
C ALA A 56 -11.38 4.93 -13.69
N PHE A 57 -10.35 4.56 -14.45
CA PHE A 57 -9.63 3.31 -14.27
C PHE A 57 -8.85 3.26 -12.95
N THR A 58 -8.20 4.36 -12.56
CA THR A 58 -7.49 4.49 -11.28
C THR A 58 -8.45 4.35 -10.10
N ILE A 59 -9.63 4.98 -10.17
CA ILE A 59 -10.68 4.87 -9.16
C ILE A 59 -11.20 3.43 -9.08
N LEU A 60 -11.48 2.79 -10.21
CA LEU A 60 -11.93 1.41 -10.27
C LEU A 60 -10.90 0.46 -9.63
N ILE A 61 -9.62 0.60 -9.99
CA ILE A 61 -8.54 -0.21 -9.41
C ILE A 61 -8.43 0.03 -7.91
N THR A 62 -8.63 1.26 -7.44
CA THR A 62 -8.64 1.56 -6.00
C THR A 62 -9.77 0.80 -5.30
N ALA A 63 -10.98 0.83 -5.85
CA ALA A 63 -12.12 0.12 -5.27
C ALA A 63 -11.87 -1.39 -5.21
N VAL A 64 -11.32 -1.98 -6.29
CA VAL A 64 -10.96 -3.40 -6.33
C VAL A 64 -9.84 -3.73 -5.33
N SER A 65 -8.80 -2.90 -5.27
CA SER A 65 -7.63 -3.10 -4.41
C SER A 65 -7.99 -3.00 -2.92
N LEU A 66 -8.84 -2.03 -2.56
CA LEU A 66 -9.39 -1.91 -1.21
C LEU A 66 -10.24 -3.12 -0.85
N SER A 67 -11.17 -3.52 -1.73
CA SER A 67 -12.05 -4.66 -1.51
C SER A 67 -11.27 -5.96 -1.32
N ALA A 68 -10.27 -6.20 -2.19
CA ALA A 68 -9.38 -7.35 -2.08
C ALA A 68 -8.59 -7.34 -0.77
N SER A 69 -8.03 -6.18 -0.39
CA SER A 69 -7.28 -6.05 0.86
C SER A 69 -8.15 -6.25 2.09
N PHE A 70 -9.39 -5.76 2.08
CA PHE A 70 -10.37 -6.00 3.14
C PHE A 70 -10.73 -7.47 3.27
N PHE A 71 -10.98 -8.15 2.14
CA PHE A 71 -11.27 -9.57 2.12
C PHE A 71 -10.09 -10.39 2.65
N ILE A 72 -8.86 -10.05 2.25
CA ILE A 72 -7.64 -10.70 2.74
C ILE A 72 -7.50 -10.50 4.25
N ARG A 73 -7.68 -9.28 4.76
CA ARG A 73 -7.58 -9.00 6.20
C ARG A 73 -8.65 -9.76 6.98
N LYS A 74 -9.90 -9.77 6.51
CA LYS A 74 -11.01 -10.46 7.21
C LYS A 74 -10.85 -11.98 7.22
N ARG A 75 -10.33 -12.58 6.13
CA ARG A 75 -10.21 -14.04 6.00
C ARG A 75 -8.93 -14.58 6.60
N TYR A 76 -7.84 -13.82 6.52
CA TYR A 76 -6.50 -14.27 6.89
C TYR A 76 -5.93 -13.55 8.12
N MET A 77 -6.69 -12.66 8.77
CA MET A 77 -6.37 -12.16 10.11
C MET A 77 -7.60 -12.30 11.02
N PRO A 78 -7.42 -12.66 12.31
CA PRO A 78 -6.15 -12.70 13.05
C PRO A 78 -5.28 -13.93 12.79
N VAL A 79 -3.96 -13.76 12.91
CA VAL A 79 -2.98 -14.87 12.81
C VAL A 79 -2.73 -15.43 14.21
N ARG A 80 -2.90 -16.75 14.35
CA ARG A 80 -2.57 -17.46 15.60
C ARG A 80 -1.06 -17.43 15.83
N THR A 81 -0.62 -17.09 17.05
CA THR A 81 0.80 -17.11 17.47
C THR A 81 1.35 -18.52 17.72
N GLU A 82 0.89 -19.50 16.94
CA GLU A 82 1.24 -20.91 17.06
C GLU A 82 2.17 -21.32 15.91
N GLY A 83 3.26 -22.03 16.24
CA GLY A 83 4.18 -22.62 15.25
C GLY A 83 5.39 -21.75 14.87
N ARG A 84 6.46 -22.39 14.37
CA ARG A 84 7.78 -21.76 14.17
C ARG A 84 7.80 -20.57 13.18
N TYR A 85 6.83 -20.47 12.26
CA TYR A 85 6.80 -19.52 11.15
C TYR A 85 5.59 -18.57 11.12
N TRP A 86 4.89 -18.41 12.26
CA TRP A 86 3.69 -17.55 12.34
C TRP A 86 3.99 -16.10 11.92
N SER A 87 5.14 -15.56 12.36
CA SER A 87 5.55 -14.18 12.11
C SER A 87 5.83 -13.92 10.63
N TYR A 88 6.53 -14.84 9.95
CA TYR A 88 6.77 -14.76 8.50
C TYR A 88 5.46 -14.75 7.73
N THR A 89 4.53 -15.65 8.09
CA THR A 89 3.23 -15.75 7.42
C THR A 89 2.40 -14.48 7.57
N ALA A 90 2.41 -13.89 8.77
CA ALA A 90 1.69 -12.64 9.04
C ALA A 90 2.31 -11.43 8.31
N VAL A 91 3.65 -11.31 8.32
CA VAL A 91 4.36 -10.25 7.57
C VAL A 91 4.08 -10.37 6.06
N ARG A 92 4.15 -11.59 5.51
CA ARG A 92 3.85 -11.83 4.09
C ARG A 92 2.45 -11.35 3.73
N ARG A 93 1.44 -11.60 4.58
CA ARG A 93 0.06 -11.13 4.35
C ARG A 93 -0.02 -9.61 4.32
N TYR A 94 0.59 -8.91 5.29
CA TYR A 94 0.66 -7.44 5.28
C TYR A 94 1.38 -6.91 4.04
N PHE A 95 2.52 -7.50 3.68
CA PHE A 95 3.27 -7.12 2.49
C PHE A 95 2.39 -7.13 1.25
N TRP A 96 1.72 -8.25 0.97
CA TRP A 96 0.85 -8.37 -0.20
C TRP A 96 -0.34 -7.41 -0.16
N SER A 97 -0.93 -7.17 1.02
CA SER A 97 -1.97 -6.14 1.16
C SER A 97 -1.43 -4.74 0.82
N TYR A 98 -0.22 -4.39 1.27
CA TYR A 98 0.39 -3.09 0.94
C TYR A 98 0.76 -2.97 -0.52
N VAL A 99 1.23 -4.05 -1.16
CA VAL A 99 1.44 -4.08 -2.62
C VAL A 99 0.14 -3.83 -3.37
N ILE A 100 -0.94 -4.53 -3.01
CA ILE A 100 -2.26 -4.36 -3.66
C ILE A 100 -2.77 -2.93 -3.45
N LEU A 101 -2.67 -2.39 -2.24
CA LEU A 101 -3.10 -1.01 -1.94
C LEU A 101 -2.26 0.06 -2.65
N SER A 102 -1.04 -0.29 -3.07
CA SER A 102 -0.16 0.61 -3.84
C SER A 102 -0.39 0.49 -5.36
N ALA A 103 -1.23 -0.44 -5.83
CA ALA A 103 -1.51 -0.62 -7.24
C ALA A 103 -2.09 0.63 -7.94
N PRO A 104 -3.00 1.43 -7.34
CA PRO A 104 -3.47 2.67 -7.95
C PRO A 104 -2.33 3.65 -8.24
N PHE A 105 -1.40 3.81 -7.29
CA PHE A 105 -0.21 4.64 -7.49
C PHE A 105 0.70 4.05 -8.56
N GLY A 106 0.96 2.74 -8.53
CA GLY A 106 1.79 2.06 -9.53
C GLY A 106 1.26 2.26 -10.96
N LEU A 107 -0.06 2.12 -11.17
CA LEU A 107 -0.68 2.38 -12.45
C LEU A 107 -0.52 3.85 -12.87
N SER A 108 -0.87 4.79 -11.99
CA SER A 108 -0.77 6.21 -12.30
C SER A 108 0.68 6.65 -12.54
N PHE A 109 1.64 6.01 -11.86
CA PHE A 109 3.07 6.21 -12.06
C PHE A 109 3.53 5.72 -13.43
N LEU A 110 3.10 4.54 -13.87
CA LEU A 110 3.36 4.06 -15.22
C LEU A 110 2.78 5.02 -16.28
N PHE A 111 1.55 5.49 -16.07
CA PHE A 111 0.94 6.47 -16.98
C PHE A 111 1.70 7.80 -17.00
N TYR A 112 2.18 8.26 -15.84
CA TYR A 112 3.03 9.43 -15.73
C TYR A 112 4.35 9.27 -16.48
N LEU A 113 5.01 8.10 -16.40
CA LEU A 113 6.24 7.86 -17.17
C LEU A 113 6.02 7.93 -18.68
N LEU A 114 4.84 7.54 -19.17
CA LEU A 114 4.53 7.50 -20.60
C LEU A 114 4.04 8.85 -21.15
N VAL A 115 3.25 9.58 -20.38
CA VAL A 115 2.50 10.76 -20.87
C VAL A 115 2.82 12.03 -20.07
N GLY A 116 3.52 11.90 -18.95
CA GLY A 116 3.85 13.03 -18.08
C GLY A 116 2.66 13.62 -17.35
N ASN A 117 1.50 12.95 -17.30
CA ASN A 117 0.32 13.54 -16.70
C ASN A 117 0.39 13.50 -15.17
N PHE A 118 0.69 14.65 -14.56
CA PHE A 118 0.85 14.76 -13.12
C PHE A 118 -0.46 14.61 -12.34
N SER A 119 -1.60 15.01 -12.91
CA SER A 119 -2.86 15.00 -12.18
C SER A 119 -3.39 13.58 -11.93
N VAL A 120 -3.20 12.66 -12.88
CA VAL A 120 -3.48 11.22 -12.69
C VAL A 120 -2.53 10.60 -11.66
N LEU A 121 -1.26 11.00 -11.67
CA LEU A 121 -0.27 10.59 -10.66
C LEU A 121 -0.72 10.98 -9.25
N THR A 122 -1.11 12.24 -9.07
CA THR A 122 -1.58 12.77 -7.78
C THR A 122 -2.80 12.02 -7.27
N LEU A 123 -3.76 11.70 -8.14
CA LEU A 123 -4.92 10.91 -7.75
C LEU A 123 -4.51 9.51 -7.27
N GLY A 124 -3.69 8.80 -8.04
CA GLY A 124 -3.22 7.46 -7.67
C GLY A 124 -2.44 7.45 -6.35
N TYR A 125 -1.62 8.48 -6.13
CA TYR A 125 -0.88 8.69 -4.89
C TYR A 125 -1.80 8.87 -3.68
N ILE A 126 -2.76 9.81 -3.75
CA ILE A 126 -3.70 10.08 -2.66
C ILE A 126 -4.53 8.82 -2.32
N LEU A 127 -5.05 8.14 -3.34
CA LEU A 127 -5.86 6.93 -3.14
C LEU A 127 -5.05 5.79 -2.49
N SER A 128 -3.81 5.61 -2.92
CA SER A 128 -2.91 4.59 -2.35
C SER A 128 -2.52 4.94 -0.91
N LEU A 129 -2.21 6.21 -0.63
CA LEU A 129 -1.93 6.69 0.73
C LEU A 129 -3.11 6.44 1.67
N CYS A 130 -4.33 6.78 1.24
CA CYS A 130 -5.54 6.53 2.01
C CYS A 130 -5.68 5.03 2.34
N GLY A 131 -5.46 4.17 1.35
CA GLY A 131 -5.45 2.71 1.54
C GLY A 131 -4.40 2.26 2.55
N LEU A 132 -3.15 2.69 2.41
CA LEU A 132 -2.04 2.32 3.30
C LEU A 132 -2.26 2.81 4.74
N ILE A 133 -2.83 4.00 4.94
CA ILE A 133 -3.16 4.55 6.26
C ILE A 133 -4.30 3.75 6.91
N LEU A 134 -5.34 3.42 6.14
CA LEU A 134 -6.48 2.64 6.62
C LEU A 134 -6.08 1.21 7.05
N PHE A 135 -5.11 0.62 6.36
CA PHE A 135 -4.61 -0.74 6.61
C PHE A 135 -3.41 -0.81 7.57
N ARG A 136 -3.29 0.15 8.49
CA ARG A 136 -2.29 0.05 9.56
C ARG A 136 -2.47 -1.21 10.42
N PRO A 137 -1.36 -1.84 10.85
CA PRO A 137 -1.40 -2.99 11.76
C PRO A 137 -2.07 -2.60 13.09
N LYS A 138 -2.92 -3.47 13.62
CA LYS A 138 -3.60 -3.29 14.91
C LYS A 138 -3.25 -4.44 15.85
N LYS A 139 -3.24 -4.18 17.17
CA LYS A 139 -2.95 -5.21 18.18
C LYS A 139 -3.89 -6.43 18.09
N GLY A 140 -5.13 -6.25 17.63
CA GLY A 140 -6.10 -7.33 17.43
C GLY A 140 -5.92 -8.18 16.15
N ASP A 141 -4.90 -7.90 15.33
CA ASP A 141 -4.60 -8.70 14.13
C ASP A 141 -3.82 -10.01 14.49
N ILE A 142 -3.48 -10.20 15.77
CA ILE A 142 -2.76 -11.36 16.31
C ILE A 142 -3.55 -11.91 17.50
N VAL A 143 -3.73 -13.23 17.55
CA VAL A 143 -4.44 -13.94 18.64
C VAL A 143 -3.61 -15.12 19.14
#